data_AF-A0A5C5HIX4-F1
#
_entry.id   AF-A0A5C5HIX4-F1
#
_cell.length_a   1.000
_cell.length_b   1.000
_cell.length_c   1.000
_cell.angle_alpha   90.00
_cell.angle_beta   90.00
_cell.angle_gamma   90.00
#
_symmetry.space_group_name_H-M   'P 1'
#
loop_
_entity.id
_entity.type
_entity.pdbx_description
1 polymer ?
#
loop_
_entity_poly.entity_id
_entity_poly.type
_entity_poly.pdbx_seq_one_letter_code
_entity_poly.pdbx_strand_id
1 'polypeptide(L)'
;MTVFEYLQAHPNTTSGEIAKGMNKKTPAVAGALSQLYGTGRIVKSGVRKGIPTYRVNDMPFGCSNSLTMMFNQLLSRARQGAAQ
;
A
#
# COMPACT_ATOMS: atom_id res chain seq x y z
N MET A 1 -12.40 6.67 -5.42
CA MET A 1 -11.69 5.39 -5.23
C MET A 1 -10.21 5.54 -5.62
N THR A 2 -9.32 5.29 -4.67
CA THR A 2 -7.85 5.24 -4.85
C THR A 2 -7.40 3.83 -5.24
N VAL A 3 -6.16 3.68 -5.70
CA VAL A 3 -5.58 2.34 -6.00
C VAL A 3 -5.50 1.48 -4.74
N PHE A 4 -5.26 2.11 -3.59
CA PHE A 4 -5.21 1.41 -2.30
C PHE A 4 -6.58 0.86 -1.89
N GLU A 5 -7.64 1.69 -1.96
CA GLU A 5 -9.03 1.26 -1.67
C GLU A 5 -9.49 0.16 -2.62
N TYR A 6 -9.13 0.27 -3.91
CA TYR A 6 -9.43 -0.78 -4.88
C TYR A 6 -8.77 -2.11 -4.51
N LEU A 7 -7.50 -2.09 -4.09
CA LEU A 7 -6.76 -3.27 -3.64
C LEU A 7 -7.29 -3.87 -2.34
N GLN A 8 -7.90 -3.07 -1.46
CA GLN A 8 -8.59 -3.59 -0.28
C GLN A 8 -9.82 -4.41 -0.67
N ALA A 9 -10.61 -3.92 -1.62
CA ALA A 9 -11.80 -4.61 -2.10
C ALA A 9 -11.49 -5.78 -3.07
N HIS A 10 -10.37 -5.69 -3.80
CA HIS A 10 -9.97 -6.65 -4.82
C HIS A 10 -8.49 -7.04 -4.66
N PRO A 11 -8.16 -7.88 -3.67
CA PRO A 11 -6.79 -8.34 -3.46
C PRO A 11 -6.32 -9.26 -4.60
N ASN A 12 -4.99 -9.39 -4.75
CA ASN A 12 -4.33 -10.25 -5.72
C ASN A 12 -4.63 -9.89 -7.19
N THR A 13 -4.81 -8.59 -7.45
CA THR A 13 -5.09 -8.06 -8.79
C THR A 13 -3.83 -7.50 -9.46
N THR A 14 -3.81 -7.55 -10.79
CA THR A 14 -2.74 -6.99 -11.63
C THR A 14 -2.97 -5.50 -11.90
N SER A 15 -1.92 -4.77 -12.27
CA SER A 15 -2.01 -3.35 -12.65
C SER A 15 -3.01 -3.08 -13.78
N GLY A 16 -3.15 -4.02 -14.73
CA GLY A 16 -4.13 -3.95 -15.82
C GLY A 16 -5.57 -4.16 -15.36
N GLU A 17 -5.80 -5.10 -14.45
CA GLU A 17 -7.13 -5.32 -13.86
C GLU A 17 -7.57 -4.11 -13.02
N ILE A 18 -6.66 -3.51 -12.26
CA ILE A 18 -6.91 -2.27 -11.49
C ILE A 18 -7.22 -1.10 -12.44
N ALA A 19 -6.41 -0.91 -13.49
CA ALA A 19 -6.63 0.13 -14.49
C ALA A 19 -8.02 0.01 -15.15
N LYS A 20 -8.40 -1.22 -15.53
CA LYS A 20 -9.73 -1.52 -16.09
C LYS A 20 -10.85 -1.26 -15.09
N GLY A 21 -10.72 -1.77 -13.85
CA GLY A 21 -11.75 -1.61 -12.81
C GLY A 21 -11.95 -0.18 -12.32
N MET A 22 -10.92 0.67 -12.42
CA MET A 22 -10.97 2.08 -12.04
C MET A 22 -11.23 3.04 -13.22
N ASN A 23 -11.34 2.53 -14.45
CA ASN A 23 -11.35 3.34 -15.67
C ASN A 23 -10.19 4.35 -15.73
N LYS A 24 -8.96 3.88 -15.45
CA LYS A 24 -7.72 4.68 -15.45
C LYS A 24 -6.70 4.13 -16.45
N LYS A 25 -5.78 4.99 -16.89
CA LYS A 25 -4.65 4.55 -17.72
C LYS A 25 -3.65 3.74 -16.90
N THR A 26 -3.16 2.63 -17.45
CA THR A 26 -2.20 1.73 -16.80
C THR A 26 -0.94 2.43 -16.27
N PRO A 27 -0.32 3.41 -16.96
CA PRO A 27 0.85 4.12 -16.42
C PRO A 27 0.57 4.89 -15.12
N ALA A 28 -0.61 5.50 -15.00
CA ALA A 28 -1.01 6.20 -13.79
C ALA A 28 -1.19 5.24 -12.61
N VAL A 29 -1.76 4.06 -12.87
CA VAL A 29 -1.86 2.98 -11.87
C VAL A 29 -0.49 2.42 -11.50
N ALA A 30 0.40 2.23 -12.47
CA ALA A 30 1.76 1.75 -12.24
C ALA A 30 2.57 2.71 -11.37
N GLY A 31 2.46 4.02 -11.59
CA GLY A 31 3.09 5.04 -10.73
C GLY A 31 2.58 4.99 -9.29
N ALA A 32 1.25 4.91 -9.11
CA ALA A 32 0.64 4.79 -7.79
C ALA A 32 1.03 3.48 -7.08
N LEU A 33 1.05 2.35 -7.80
CA LEU A 33 1.51 1.06 -7.27
C LEU A 33 2.97 1.12 -6.84
N SER A 34 3.84 1.74 -7.65
CA SER A 34 5.26 1.90 -7.32
C SER A 34 5.46 2.68 -6.02
N GLN A 35 4.74 3.80 -5.86
CA GLN A 35 4.80 4.61 -4.64
C GLN A 35 4.27 3.84 -3.41
N LEU A 36 3.13 3.15 -3.54
CA LEU A 36 2.55 2.36 -2.45
C LEU A 36 3.43 1.17 -2.07
N TYR A 37 4.07 0.54 -3.05
CA TYR A 37 5.00 -0.57 -2.83
C TYR A 37 6.29 -0.08 -2.16
N GLY A 38 6.87 1.03 -2.64
CA GLY A 38 8.07 1.63 -2.05
C GLY A 38 7.87 2.11 -0.61
N THR A 39 6.63 2.47 -0.24
CA THR A 39 6.26 2.83 1.14
C THR A 39 5.81 1.65 1.99
N GLY A 40 5.86 0.41 1.47
CA GLY A 40 5.48 -0.80 2.20
C GLY A 40 3.97 -0.94 2.49
N ARG A 41 3.12 -0.06 1.94
CA ARG A 41 1.67 -0.09 2.14
C ARG A 41 0.98 -1.23 1.39
N ILE A 42 1.61 -1.72 0.32
CA ILE A 42 1.16 -2.88 -0.45
C ILE A 42 2.33 -3.83 -0.66
N VAL A 43 2.03 -5.10 -0.91
CA VAL A 43 3.03 -6.13 -1.23
C VAL A 43 2.69 -6.81 -2.56
N LYS A 44 3.72 -7.38 -3.19
CA LYS A 44 3.51 -8.33 -4.29
C LYS A 44 2.97 -9.63 -3.71
N SER A 45 1.77 -10.02 -4.10
CA SER A 45 1.12 -11.26 -3.64
C SER A 45 1.50 -12.48 -4.47
N GLY A 46 2.01 -12.28 -5.68
CA GLY A 46 2.38 -13.36 -6.60
C GLY A 46 2.44 -12.87 -8.05
N VAL A 47 2.44 -13.81 -8.99
CA VAL A 47 2.48 -13.54 -10.42
C VAL A 47 1.36 -14.32 -11.12
N ARG A 48 0.59 -13.65 -11.98
CA ARG A 48 -0.46 -14.26 -12.80
C ARG A 48 -0.16 -13.99 -14.26
N LYS A 49 0.05 -15.05 -15.05
CA LYS A 49 0.40 -14.97 -16.49
C LYS A 49 1.62 -14.07 -16.76
N GLY A 50 2.65 -14.17 -15.91
CA GLY A 50 3.86 -13.33 -16.00
C GLY A 50 3.71 -11.90 -15.47
N ILE A 51 2.51 -11.50 -15.03
CA ILE A 51 2.23 -10.14 -14.52
C ILE A 51 2.17 -10.17 -12.98
N PRO A 52 2.88 -9.27 -12.27
CA PRO A 52 2.78 -9.16 -10.82
C PRO A 52 1.35 -8.83 -10.36
N THR A 53 0.95 -9.47 -9.27
CA THR A 53 -0.28 -9.18 -8.54
C THR A 53 0.04 -8.48 -7.22
N TYR A 54 -0.87 -7.64 -6.76
CA TYR A 54 -0.68 -6.81 -5.58
C TYR A 54 -1.82 -7.03 -4.58
N ARG A 55 -1.51 -6.83 -3.30
CA ARG A 55 -2.48 -6.75 -2.22
C ARG A 55 -2.04 -5.72 -1.19
N VAL A 56 -2.98 -5.24 -0.37
CA VAL A 56 -2.64 -4.40 0.78
C VAL A 56 -1.75 -5.20 1.73
N ASN A 57 -0.75 -4.52 2.29
CA ASN A 57 0.10 -5.13 3.28
C ASN A 57 -0.65 -5.19 4.62
N ASP A 58 -0.98 -6.41 5.06
CA ASP A 58 -1.61 -6.64 6.38
C ASP A 58 -0.63 -6.37 7.53
N MET A 59 0.68 -6.39 7.25
CA MET A 59 1.77 -6.10 8.18
C MET A 59 2.70 -5.01 7.60
N PRO A 60 2.23 -3.75 7.50
CA PRO A 60 3.03 -2.63 6.97
C PRO A 60 4.32 -2.37 7.76
N PHE A 61 4.45 -2.96 8.95
CA PHE A 61 5.60 -2.84 9.84
C PHE A 61 6.26 -4.19 10.20
N GLY A 62 5.93 -5.27 9.48
CA GLY A 62 6.52 -6.61 9.70
C GLY A 62 6.19 -7.26 11.04
N CYS A 63 7.14 -8.01 11.61
CA CYS A 63 7.01 -8.72 12.91
C CYS A 63 7.24 -7.81 14.14
N SER A 64 7.43 -6.50 13.96
CA SER A 64 7.58 -5.58 15.08
C SER A 64 6.26 -5.45 15.85
N ASN A 65 6.34 -5.36 17.19
CA ASN A 65 5.16 -5.22 18.04
C ASN A 65 4.34 -3.98 17.65
N SER A 66 3.09 -4.19 17.21
CA SER A 66 2.23 -3.12 16.71
C SER A 66 1.98 -2.01 17.73
N LEU A 67 1.94 -2.36 19.02
CA LEU A 67 1.81 -1.40 20.13
C LEU A 67 3.05 -0.53 20.25
N THR A 68 4.25 -1.10 20.13
CA THR A 68 5.52 -0.35 20.19
C THR A 68 5.61 0.65 19.03
N MET A 69 5.12 0.28 17.85
CA MET A 69 5.13 1.18 16.69
C MET A 69 4.08 2.29 16.81
N MET A 70 2.86 1.97 17.27
CA MET A 70 1.82 2.97 17.51
C MET A 70 2.27 3.97 18.60
N PHE A 71 2.90 3.47 19.65
CA PHE A 71 3.56 4.27 20.68
C PHE A 71 4.62 5.21 20.08
N ASN A 72 5.53 4.68 19.25
CA ASN A 72 6.59 5.50 18.63
C ASN A 72 6.03 6.57 17.67
N GLN A 73 4.96 6.28 16.94
CA GLN A 73 4.28 7.27 16.09
C GLN A 73 3.63 8.38 16.91
N LEU A 74 2.92 8.03 17.99
CA LEU A 74 2.33 8.99 18.91
C LEU A 74 3.40 9.84 19.59
N LEU A 75 4.48 9.20 20.05
CA LEU A 75 5.62 9.87 20.68
C LEU A 75 6.31 10.85 19.72
N SER A 76 6.52 10.45 18.46
CA SER A 76 7.09 11.33 17.45
C SER A 76 6.21 12.55 17.18
N ARG A 77 4.89 12.36 17.04
CA ARG A 77 3.92 13.45 16.87
C ARG A 77 3.88 14.40 18.06
N ALA A 78 3.89 13.86 19.28
CA ALA A 78 3.92 14.66 20.50
C ALA A 78 5.22 15.50 20.59
N ARG A 79 6.37 14.92 20.24
CA ARG A 79 7.65 15.63 20.20
C ARG A 79 7.71 16.71 19.12
N GLN A 80 7.09 16.47 17.96
CA GLN A 80 6.99 17.47 16.89
C GLN A 80 6.04 18.63 17.27
N GLY A 81 4.96 18.35 18.01
CA GLY A 81 4.07 19.38 18.55
C GLY A 81 4.64 20.14 19.75
N ALA A 82 5.61 19.57 20.46
CA ALA A 82 6.31 20.21 21.58
C ALA A 82 7.48 21.11 21.16
N ALA A 83 7.80 21.19 19.87
CA ALA A 83 8.87 22.01 19.31
C ALA A 83 8.38 23.39 18.81
N GLN A 84 7.22 23.85 19.28
CA GLN A 84 6.70 25.22 19.06
C GLN A 84 6.85 26.08 20.31
#